data_AF-A0A7C5MHU5-F1
#
_entry.id   AF-A0A7C5MHU5-F1
#
_cell.length_a   1.000
_cell.length_b   1.000
_cell.length_c   1.000
_cell.angle_alpha   90.00
_cell.angle_beta   90.00
_cell.angle_gamma   90.00
#
_symmetry.space_group_name_H-M   'P 1'
#
loop_
_entity.id
_entity.type
_entity.pdbx_description
1 polymer ?
#
loop_
_entity_poly.entity_id
_entity_poly.type
_entity_poly.pdbx_seq_one_letter_code
_entity_poly.pdbx_strand_id
1 'polypeptide(L)'
;MKIEISIFRLIFCFLLLTATYAFSDDEVKNYVRECNLLICFSSMENFNSDFTNLLKRIYDKNYYQIINEYSLQSRSSVGIDIFNNKELTAAGIDIKKPVVYVHISNESGYLLIPVSSKKTIKSFIDRNLSSLSYVFLGNYLALSKNNELLSSISKEKKLIEIEAFNIASKKLDFKWNNYFVWFNGNYLSEITSSGGVTLNINLPYSFTGLNLNFTKGKIELKGYSGIISDEQVRFINSIKTFNAKEKLNFIDYGVSTPAFIVVLNLNIPLLYRYIQYLDKLDILGLKSFTAEIKTKYKLDFEKDFIFNGDGRIRIVAESIDTSKNYYVVYGCYGLYDVGVAKNFIDNLNQAIIKSGEKVYSFEMFTYPFYRYSTKNLSIYYGIIENDLIFSTDKDVLTNVVSRLFKKEGGQLEKYPSYLIIANTNLNPGVFGYIDVQSFLAEVKGNFQLEKGFFVDLKEGYLIVTPDSEGKPYGWNYKLEIFWNK
;
A
#
# COMPACT_ATOMS: atom_id res chain seq x y z
N MET A 1 -15.16 16.77 28.72
CA MET A 1 -15.37 15.99 27.49
C MET A 1 -14.04 15.95 26.74
N LYS A 2 -13.31 14.83 26.80
CA LYS A 2 -11.99 14.71 26.16
C LYS A 2 -12.19 14.37 24.68
N ILE A 3 -11.61 15.18 23.79
CA ILE A 3 -11.62 14.95 22.35
C ILE A 3 -10.29 14.26 22.00
N GLU A 4 -10.25 12.95 22.17
CA GLU A 4 -9.04 12.15 21.95
C GLU A 4 -8.95 11.70 20.47
N ILE A 5 -8.12 12.44 19.73
CA ILE A 5 -7.44 12.14 18.45
C ILE A 5 -8.31 11.88 17.21
N SER A 6 -8.23 12.80 16.24
CA SER A 6 -8.52 12.50 14.83
C SER A 6 -7.29 11.85 14.17
N ILE A 7 -7.23 10.52 14.21
CA ILE A 7 -6.18 9.71 13.54
C ILE A 7 -6.12 9.98 12.02
N PHE A 8 -7.27 10.31 11.42
CA PHE A 8 -7.36 10.75 10.03
C PHE A 8 -6.49 11.97 9.72
N ARG A 9 -6.35 12.94 10.65
CA ARG A 9 -5.49 14.11 10.42
C ARG A 9 -4.00 13.74 10.39
N LEU A 10 -3.56 12.76 11.18
CA LEU A 10 -2.13 12.41 11.25
C LEU A 10 -1.69 11.56 10.05
N ILE A 11 -2.52 10.61 9.61
CA ILE A 11 -2.21 9.71 8.50
C ILE A 11 -2.52 10.35 7.13
N PHE A 12 -3.50 11.27 7.05
CA PHE A 12 -3.66 12.10 5.86
C PHE A 12 -2.50 13.11 5.74
N CYS A 13 -2.00 13.69 6.85
CA CYS A 13 -0.72 14.42 6.83
C CYS A 13 0.48 13.54 6.42
N PHE A 14 0.43 12.22 6.60
CA PHE A 14 1.47 11.28 6.13
C PHE A 14 1.38 10.97 4.63
N LEU A 15 0.20 11.13 4.02
CA LEU A 15 -0.05 10.89 2.58
C LEU A 15 0.22 12.13 1.71
N LEU A 16 0.56 13.28 2.29
CA LEU A 16 0.59 14.57 1.59
C LEU A 16 1.94 15.32 1.66
N LEU A 17 3.06 14.61 1.89
CA LEU A 17 4.42 15.18 2.11
C LEU A 17 5.56 14.37 1.43
N THR A 18 6.63 14.96 0.85
CA THR A 18 6.62 15.64 -0.47
C THR A 18 8.02 15.82 -1.11
N ALA A 19 8.37 14.90 -2.04
CA ALA A 19 8.86 15.16 -3.43
C ALA A 19 10.10 16.04 -3.78
N THR A 20 10.73 15.76 -4.93
CA THR A 20 12.18 15.90 -5.30
C THR A 20 12.49 16.94 -6.41
N TYR A 21 13.69 17.55 -6.56
CA TYR A 21 15.05 16.98 -6.72
C TYR A 21 16.18 18.06 -6.64
N ALA A 22 17.36 17.78 -6.02
CA ALA A 22 18.71 18.30 -6.39
C ALA A 22 19.84 17.80 -5.43
N PHE A 23 21.12 17.92 -5.80
CA PHE A 23 22.28 17.37 -5.07
C PHE A 23 22.89 18.30 -4.01
N SER A 24 23.29 17.77 -2.84
CA SER A 24 24.71 17.80 -2.39
C SER A 24 25.01 16.88 -1.19
N ASP A 25 26.09 16.11 -1.35
CA ASP A 25 27.03 15.49 -0.40
C ASP A 25 26.64 14.75 0.91
N ASP A 26 27.54 13.84 1.26
CA ASP A 26 27.38 12.63 2.07
C ASP A 26 27.46 12.83 3.60
N GLU A 27 27.54 14.07 4.10
CA GLU A 27 27.86 14.35 5.52
C GLU A 27 26.77 13.88 6.50
N VAL A 28 25.49 13.98 6.14
CA VAL A 28 24.36 13.77 7.08
C VAL A 28 24.36 12.36 7.70
N LYS A 29 24.79 11.35 6.95
CA LYS A 29 24.88 9.95 7.42
C LYS A 29 25.84 9.77 8.60
N ASN A 30 26.76 10.71 8.80
CA ASN A 30 27.69 10.70 9.93
C ASN A 30 27.04 11.09 11.26
N TYR A 31 25.82 11.65 11.22
CA TYR A 31 25.09 12.15 12.38
C TYR A 31 23.80 11.36 12.64
N VAL A 32 23.55 10.28 11.91
CA VAL A 32 22.37 9.41 12.07
C VAL A 32 22.76 8.13 12.80
N ARG A 33 22.35 8.02 14.06
CA ARG A 33 22.58 6.84 14.92
C ARG A 33 21.70 5.67 14.53
N GLU A 34 22.01 4.51 15.12
CA GLU A 34 21.07 3.40 15.26
C GLU A 34 19.76 3.92 15.91
N CYS A 35 18.61 3.56 15.35
CA CYS A 35 17.32 4.11 15.73
C CYS A 35 16.17 3.10 15.46
N ASN A 36 14.95 3.41 15.88
CA ASN A 36 13.75 2.62 15.58
C ASN A 36 12.95 3.20 14.40
N LEU A 37 13.03 4.51 14.17
CA LEU A 37 12.49 5.19 12.98
C LEU A 37 13.50 6.24 12.46
N LEU A 38 13.60 6.35 11.14
CA LEU A 38 14.30 7.39 10.39
C LEU A 38 13.36 7.97 9.33
N ILE A 39 13.26 9.30 9.26
CA ILE A 39 12.57 10.01 8.17
C ILE A 39 13.58 10.97 7.53
N CYS A 40 13.75 10.90 6.21
CA CYS A 40 14.60 11.77 5.42
C CYS A 40 13.75 12.55 4.41
N PHE A 41 13.90 13.87 4.42
CA PHE A 41 13.35 14.79 3.41
C PHE A 41 14.49 15.29 2.54
N SER A 42 14.33 15.29 1.20
CA SER A 42 15.45 15.63 0.29
C SER A 42 16.03 17.02 0.50
N SER A 43 15.14 18.01 0.69
CA SER A 43 15.47 19.40 1.00
C SER A 43 14.19 20.14 1.41
N MET A 44 14.33 21.25 2.15
CA MET A 44 13.18 22.12 2.44
C MET A 44 12.63 22.80 1.19
N GLU A 45 13.48 23.13 0.22
CA GLU A 45 13.09 23.74 -1.05
C GLU A 45 12.13 22.85 -1.85
N ASN A 46 12.46 21.56 -1.99
CA ASN A 46 11.64 20.59 -2.71
C ASN A 46 10.36 20.28 -1.91
N PHE A 47 10.50 20.04 -0.60
CA PHE A 47 9.37 19.83 0.31
C PHE A 47 8.31 20.94 0.21
N ASN A 48 8.73 22.20 0.23
CA ASN A 48 7.83 23.36 0.12
C ASN A 48 7.19 23.50 -1.26
N SER A 49 7.96 23.27 -2.34
CA SER A 49 7.44 23.24 -3.71
C SER A 49 6.30 22.25 -3.84
N ASP A 50 6.50 21.03 -3.34
CA ASP A 50 5.57 19.95 -3.60
C ASP A 50 4.45 19.82 -2.57
N PHE A 51 4.66 20.25 -1.33
CA PHE A 51 3.56 20.49 -0.39
C PHE A 51 2.62 21.57 -0.95
N THR A 52 3.17 22.63 -1.54
CA THR A 52 2.39 23.64 -2.26
C THR A 52 1.61 23.02 -3.44
N ASN A 53 2.26 22.21 -4.28
CA ASN A 53 1.61 21.56 -5.42
C ASN A 53 0.47 20.63 -4.97
N LEU A 54 0.67 19.90 -3.88
CA LEU A 54 -0.27 18.91 -3.38
C LEU A 54 -1.43 19.56 -2.62
N LEU A 55 -1.17 20.57 -1.77
CA LEU A 55 -2.22 21.40 -1.15
C LEU A 55 -3.11 22.07 -2.19
N LYS A 56 -2.55 22.59 -3.30
CA LYS A 56 -3.33 23.15 -4.41
C LYS A 56 -4.30 22.12 -5.00
N ARG A 57 -3.86 20.87 -5.16
CA ARG A 57 -4.70 19.78 -5.70
C ARG A 57 -5.76 19.31 -4.72
N ILE A 58 -5.45 19.17 -3.43
CA ILE A 58 -6.43 18.71 -2.42
C ILE A 58 -7.50 19.77 -2.18
N TYR A 59 -7.08 21.01 -1.95
CA TYR A 59 -7.95 22.05 -1.40
C TYR A 59 -8.51 22.99 -2.48
N ASP A 60 -7.97 22.99 -3.70
CA ASP A 60 -8.43 23.78 -4.85
C ASP A 60 -8.76 25.24 -4.45
N LYS A 61 -10.05 25.60 -4.40
CA LYS A 61 -10.54 26.94 -4.02
C LYS A 61 -10.14 27.36 -2.60
N ASN A 62 -10.01 26.40 -1.68
CA ASN A 62 -9.63 26.61 -0.29
C ASN A 62 -8.10 26.66 -0.09
N TYR A 63 -7.29 26.40 -1.12
CA TYR A 63 -5.83 26.36 -1.03
C TYR A 63 -5.23 27.58 -0.31
N TYR A 64 -5.60 28.79 -0.73
CA TYR A 64 -5.04 30.02 -0.17
C TYR A 64 -5.42 30.25 1.30
N GLN A 65 -6.58 29.75 1.74
CA GLN A 65 -6.95 29.77 3.15
C GLN A 65 -6.06 28.80 3.94
N ILE A 66 -5.98 27.54 3.49
CA ILE A 66 -5.29 26.46 4.19
C ILE A 66 -3.78 26.72 4.29
N ILE A 67 -3.12 27.19 3.21
CA ILE A 67 -1.70 27.55 3.28
C ILE A 67 -1.46 28.73 4.23
N ASN A 68 -2.35 29.73 4.27
CA ASN A 68 -2.23 30.84 5.20
C ASN A 68 -2.42 30.39 6.66
N GLU A 69 -3.34 29.46 6.94
CA GLU A 69 -3.50 28.86 8.27
C GLU A 69 -2.22 28.14 8.70
N TYR A 70 -1.61 27.33 7.83
CA TYR A 70 -0.33 26.65 8.12
C TYR A 70 0.83 27.64 8.30
N SER A 71 0.96 28.65 7.43
CA SER A 71 1.97 29.71 7.56
C SER A 71 1.83 30.51 8.86
N LEU A 72 0.59 30.81 9.29
CA LEU A 72 0.31 31.50 10.55
C LEU A 72 0.66 30.63 11.76
N GLN A 73 0.27 29.35 11.76
CA GLN A 73 0.63 28.39 12.81
C GLN A 73 2.15 28.18 12.90
N SER A 74 2.84 28.16 11.76
CA SER A 74 4.31 28.12 11.72
C SER A 74 4.92 29.37 12.36
N ARG A 75 4.50 30.57 11.94
CA ARG A 75 5.03 31.83 12.51
C ARG A 75 4.76 31.94 14.01
N SER A 76 3.59 31.52 14.50
CA SER A 76 3.28 31.56 15.94
C SER A 76 4.06 30.54 16.76
N SER A 77 4.45 29.40 16.17
CA SER A 77 5.10 28.30 16.89
C SER A 77 6.63 28.34 16.78
N VAL A 78 7.16 28.82 15.66
CA VAL A 78 8.60 28.75 15.30
C VAL A 78 9.21 30.16 15.14
N GLY A 79 8.40 31.21 14.96
CA GLY A 79 8.85 32.58 14.68
C GLY A 79 9.09 32.88 13.20
N ILE A 80 8.97 31.88 12.31
CA ILE A 80 9.04 31.99 10.86
C ILE A 80 7.99 31.10 10.19
N ASP A 81 7.68 31.40 8.94
CA ASP A 81 6.95 30.51 8.04
C ASP A 81 7.90 29.46 7.44
N ILE A 82 7.81 28.21 7.90
CA ILE A 82 8.63 27.09 7.39
C ILE A 82 8.28 26.72 5.94
N PHE A 83 7.13 27.16 5.43
CA PHE A 83 6.75 26.98 4.03
C PHE A 83 7.32 28.07 3.12
N ASN A 84 8.01 29.08 3.68
CA ASN A 84 8.63 30.17 2.96
C ASN A 84 10.16 30.03 2.89
N ASN A 85 10.67 29.62 1.73
CA ASN A 85 12.11 29.46 1.47
C ASN A 85 12.96 30.71 1.80
N LYS A 86 12.39 31.92 1.68
CA LYS A 86 13.11 33.17 2.03
C LYS A 86 13.25 33.34 3.54
N GLU A 87 12.21 33.03 4.31
CA GLU A 87 12.24 33.11 5.78
C GLU A 87 13.17 32.02 6.36
N LEU A 88 13.11 30.79 5.85
CA LEU A 88 14.07 29.72 6.19
C LEU A 88 15.53 30.13 5.94
N THR A 89 15.83 30.67 4.74
CA THR A 89 17.18 31.11 4.39
C THR A 89 17.65 32.26 5.28
N ALA A 90 16.76 33.23 5.58
CA ALA A 90 17.05 34.33 6.49
C ALA A 90 17.29 33.87 7.94
N ALA A 91 16.66 32.77 8.37
CA ALA A 91 16.93 32.11 9.64
C ALA A 91 18.26 31.31 9.66
N GLY A 92 18.98 31.21 8.54
CA GLY A 92 20.27 30.52 8.45
C GLY A 92 20.18 29.02 8.17
N ILE A 93 19.05 28.54 7.66
CA ILE A 93 18.86 27.16 7.19
C ILE A 93 19.41 27.04 5.76
N ASP A 94 20.05 25.91 5.44
CA ASP A 94 20.44 25.56 4.07
C ASP A 94 19.32 24.74 3.41
N ILE A 95 18.38 25.43 2.77
CA ILE A 95 17.15 24.83 2.23
C ILE A 95 17.36 23.77 1.14
N LYS A 96 18.59 23.59 0.64
CA LYS A 96 18.94 22.67 -0.46
C LYS A 96 19.51 21.33 0.01
N LYS A 97 19.78 21.19 1.30
CA LYS A 97 20.29 19.97 1.93
C LYS A 97 19.17 19.21 2.67
N PRO A 98 19.36 17.91 2.92
CA PRO A 98 18.31 17.11 3.54
C PRO A 98 18.05 17.47 4.98
N VAL A 99 16.80 17.26 5.39
CA VAL A 99 16.35 17.32 6.79
C VAL A 99 16.05 15.90 7.24
N VAL A 100 16.58 15.51 8.40
CA VAL A 100 16.49 14.13 8.88
C VAL A 100 15.96 14.08 10.30
N TYR A 101 14.88 13.34 10.53
CA TYR A 101 14.37 13.02 11.86
C TYR A 101 14.76 11.60 12.25
N VAL A 102 15.39 11.46 13.41
CA VAL A 102 15.89 10.20 13.98
C VAL A 102 15.15 9.94 15.28
N HIS A 103 14.47 8.81 15.38
CA HIS A 103 13.71 8.39 16.57
C HIS A 103 14.30 7.09 17.12
N ILE A 104 14.93 7.18 18.29
CA ILE A 104 15.61 6.06 18.94
C ILE A 104 14.64 5.30 19.85
N SER A 105 13.81 6.02 20.62
CA SER A 105 12.76 5.46 21.47
C SER A 105 11.73 6.53 21.89
N ASN A 106 10.68 6.11 22.61
CA ASN A 106 9.57 6.97 23.09
C ASN A 106 9.98 8.39 23.60
N GLU A 107 11.08 8.50 24.34
CA GLU A 107 11.57 9.79 24.89
C GLU A 107 12.90 10.26 24.26
N SER A 108 13.39 9.57 23.23
CA SER A 108 14.71 9.77 22.63
C SER A 108 14.62 9.91 21.11
N GLY A 109 14.87 11.12 20.63
CA GLY A 109 14.92 11.41 19.20
C GLY A 109 15.41 12.83 18.92
N TYR A 110 15.81 13.08 17.68
CA TYR A 110 16.37 14.36 17.27
C TYR A 110 16.09 14.69 15.81
N LEU A 111 16.07 15.99 15.51
CA LEU A 111 15.95 16.54 14.17
C LEU A 111 17.29 17.15 13.75
N LEU A 112 17.80 16.73 12.59
CA LEU A 112 18.96 17.32 11.92
C LEU A 112 18.47 18.34 10.89
N ILE A 113 18.73 19.62 11.15
CA ILE A 113 18.46 20.73 10.23
C ILE A 113 19.79 21.19 9.60
N PRO A 114 19.89 21.30 8.27
CA PRO A 114 21.10 21.78 7.61
C PRO A 114 21.25 23.31 7.77
N VAL A 115 22.48 23.78 7.97
CA VAL A 115 22.79 25.16 8.37
C VAL A 115 23.65 25.84 7.32
N SER A 116 23.16 26.98 6.81
CA SER A 116 23.94 27.87 5.92
C SER A 116 24.79 28.87 6.70
N SER A 117 24.37 29.25 7.91
CA SER A 117 25.14 30.13 8.81
C SER A 117 24.88 29.83 10.28
N LYS A 118 25.88 29.27 10.98
CA LYS A 118 25.81 28.98 12.43
C LYS A 118 25.51 30.22 13.27
N LYS A 119 26.10 31.37 12.90
CA LYS A 119 25.86 32.65 13.59
C LYS A 119 24.41 33.11 13.43
N THR A 120 23.88 33.01 12.21
CA THR A 120 22.50 33.43 11.90
C THR A 120 21.49 32.54 12.62
N ILE A 121 21.62 31.22 12.50
CA ILE A 121 20.65 30.30 13.11
C ILE A 121 20.75 30.26 14.63
N LYS A 122 21.94 30.45 15.21
CA LYS A 122 22.08 30.68 16.65
C LYS A 122 21.31 31.93 17.09
N SER A 123 21.55 33.08 16.44
CA SER A 123 20.84 34.33 16.75
C SER A 123 19.32 34.20 16.58
N PHE A 124 18.87 33.40 15.62
CA PHE A 124 17.46 33.08 15.41
C PHE A 124 16.86 32.25 16.56
N ILE A 125 17.54 31.17 16.98
CA ILE A 125 17.09 30.29 18.07
C ILE A 125 17.12 31.04 19.41
N ASP A 126 18.24 31.68 19.74
CA ASP A 126 18.42 32.44 20.98
C ASP A 126 17.33 33.53 21.17
N ARG A 127 16.80 34.06 20.05
CA ARG A 127 15.73 35.08 20.04
C ARG A 127 14.31 34.51 20.08
N ASN A 128 14.01 33.47 19.31
CA ASN A 128 12.62 33.03 19.07
C ASN A 128 12.29 31.69 19.73
N LEU A 129 13.31 30.89 20.08
CA LEU A 129 13.22 29.49 20.52
C LEU A 129 14.20 29.24 21.68
N SER A 130 14.32 30.17 22.61
CA SER A 130 15.35 30.17 23.66
C SER A 130 15.32 28.98 24.64
N SER A 131 14.21 28.23 24.69
CA SER A 131 14.06 26.99 25.44
C SER A 131 14.48 25.72 24.67
N LEU A 132 14.79 25.85 23.37
CA LEU A 132 15.15 24.75 22.50
C LEU A 132 16.61 24.35 22.72
N SER A 133 16.85 23.10 23.10
CA SER A 133 18.20 22.58 23.27
C SER A 133 18.76 22.05 21.95
N TYR A 134 20.02 22.41 21.65
CA TYR A 134 20.64 22.13 20.36
C TYR A 134 22.16 21.99 20.43
N VAL A 135 22.74 21.28 19.45
CA VAL A 135 24.20 21.27 19.19
C VAL A 135 24.48 21.38 17.69
N PHE A 136 25.64 21.93 17.32
CA PHE A 136 26.11 21.95 15.93
C PHE A 136 26.97 20.73 15.62
N LEU A 137 26.62 19.98 14.58
CA LEU A 137 27.33 18.80 14.08
C LEU A 137 27.76 19.06 12.64
N GLY A 138 29.03 19.42 12.41
CA GLY A 138 29.50 19.84 11.07
C GLY A 138 28.66 21.01 10.54
N ASN A 139 28.00 20.83 9.40
CA ASN A 139 27.08 21.78 8.78
C ASN A 139 25.60 21.59 9.18
N TYR A 140 25.33 20.80 10.23
CA TYR A 140 23.99 20.53 10.74
C TYR A 140 23.79 21.08 12.16
N LEU A 141 22.52 21.30 12.49
CA LEU A 141 21.98 21.62 13.80
C LEU A 141 21.17 20.40 14.25
N ALA A 142 21.58 19.75 15.34
CA ALA A 142 20.80 18.71 15.99
C ALA A 142 19.92 19.34 17.07
N LEU A 143 18.61 19.10 16.98
CA LEU A 143 17.59 19.53 17.94
C LEU A 143 17.02 18.33 18.69
N SER A 144 16.92 18.39 20.01
CA SER A 144 16.26 17.36 20.81
C SER A 144 15.70 17.94 22.11
N LYS A 145 14.74 17.22 22.71
CA LYS A 145 14.33 17.43 24.11
C LYS A 145 15.27 16.74 25.11
N ASN A 146 16.11 15.81 24.65
CA ASN A 146 17.04 15.05 25.49
C ASN A 146 18.47 15.61 25.34
N ASN A 147 18.97 16.25 26.40
CA ASN A 147 20.28 16.91 26.41
C ASN A 147 21.46 15.92 26.45
N GLU A 148 21.27 14.78 27.11
CA GLU A 148 22.27 13.70 27.14
C GLU A 148 22.44 13.12 25.74
N LEU A 149 21.33 12.91 25.03
CA LEU A 149 21.32 12.49 23.62
C LEU A 149 22.12 13.46 22.75
N LEU A 150 21.86 14.77 22.82
CA LEU A 150 22.62 15.79 22.07
C LEU A 150 24.13 15.72 22.35
N SER A 151 24.55 15.47 23.60
CA SER A 151 25.96 15.30 23.95
C SER A 151 26.61 14.02 23.37
N SER A 152 25.80 12.97 23.17
CA SER A 152 26.26 11.65 22.73
C SER A 152 26.34 11.45 21.21
N ILE A 153 25.49 12.11 20.41
CA ILE A 153 25.39 11.90 18.94
C ILE A 153 26.73 12.05 18.22
N SER A 154 27.64 12.90 18.72
CA SER A 154 28.97 13.12 18.16
C SER A 154 29.95 11.92 18.26
N LYS A 155 29.61 10.86 19.01
CA LYS A 155 30.54 9.78 19.40
C LYS A 155 30.20 8.39 18.85
N GLU A 156 29.14 8.25 18.05
CA GLU A 156 28.46 6.96 17.92
C GLU A 156 28.30 6.40 16.50
N LYS A 157 27.90 5.11 16.46
CA LYS A 157 27.74 4.31 15.24
C LYS A 157 26.60 4.81 14.37
N LYS A 158 26.75 4.57 13.06
CA LYS A 158 25.86 5.07 12.02
C LYS A 158 24.84 4.00 11.60
N LEU A 159 23.64 4.41 11.19
CA LEU A 159 22.57 3.50 10.76
C LEU A 159 22.97 2.53 9.62
N ILE A 160 23.96 2.90 8.80
CA ILE A 160 24.54 2.07 7.73
C ILE A 160 25.16 0.74 8.20
N GLU A 161 25.29 0.51 9.51
CA GLU A 161 25.75 -0.79 10.07
C GLU A 161 24.59 -1.78 10.29
N ILE A 162 23.31 -1.33 10.28
CA ILE A 162 22.17 -2.24 10.46
C ILE A 162 21.93 -3.06 9.17
N GLU A 163 21.99 -4.40 9.26
CA GLU A 163 21.70 -5.31 8.14
C GLU A 163 20.31 -5.05 7.51
N ALA A 164 19.26 -4.93 8.33
CA ALA A 164 17.90 -4.61 7.90
C ALA A 164 17.79 -3.27 7.14
N PHE A 165 18.48 -2.22 7.63
CA PHE A 165 18.55 -0.95 6.91
C PHE A 165 19.28 -1.12 5.58
N ASN A 166 20.40 -1.83 5.54
CA ASN A 166 21.17 -2.05 4.31
C ASN A 166 20.39 -2.85 3.26
N ILE A 167 19.60 -3.85 3.67
CA ILE A 167 18.68 -4.57 2.78
C ILE A 167 17.65 -3.59 2.20
N ALA A 168 16.90 -2.87 3.04
CA ALA A 168 15.89 -1.92 2.58
C ALA A 168 16.47 -0.79 1.70
N SER A 169 17.61 -0.24 2.10
CA SER A 169 18.35 0.81 1.40
C SER A 169 18.80 0.39 0.01
N LYS A 170 19.36 -0.82 -0.13
CA LYS A 170 19.71 -1.42 -1.43
C LYS A 170 18.48 -1.67 -2.29
N LYS A 171 17.40 -2.22 -1.70
CA LYS A 171 16.15 -2.55 -2.42
C LYS A 171 15.41 -1.34 -2.97
N LEU A 172 15.43 -0.24 -2.21
CA LEU A 172 14.66 0.96 -2.49
C LEU A 172 15.51 2.11 -3.04
N ASP A 173 16.80 1.90 -3.26
CA ASP A 173 17.77 2.93 -3.69
C ASP A 173 17.67 4.19 -2.79
N PHE A 174 17.74 3.96 -1.48
CA PHE A 174 17.72 5.06 -0.51
C PHE A 174 18.96 5.94 -0.71
N LYS A 175 18.70 7.22 -0.96
CA LYS A 175 19.70 8.26 -1.07
C LYS A 175 19.31 9.40 -0.16
N TRP A 176 20.29 10.00 0.50
CA TRP A 176 20.05 11.11 1.43
C TRP A 176 19.48 12.37 0.75
N ASN A 177 19.49 12.45 -0.58
CA ASN A 177 18.83 13.48 -1.37
C ASN A 177 17.46 13.06 -1.94
N ASN A 178 16.86 11.99 -1.42
CA ASN A 178 15.51 11.51 -1.74
C ASN A 178 14.62 11.45 -0.49
N TYR A 179 13.32 11.27 -0.67
CA TYR A 179 12.39 11.02 0.44
C TYR A 179 12.38 9.55 0.77
N PHE A 180 12.73 9.23 2.00
CA PHE A 180 12.55 7.88 2.49
C PHE A 180 12.20 7.85 3.97
N VAL A 181 11.48 6.80 4.33
CA VAL A 181 11.17 6.42 5.70
C VAL A 181 11.72 5.02 5.91
N TRP A 182 12.37 4.79 7.04
CA TRP A 182 12.77 3.47 7.49
C TRP A 182 12.31 3.28 8.94
N PHE A 183 11.79 2.11 9.27
CA PHE A 183 11.53 1.75 10.66
C PHE A 183 11.78 0.26 10.93
N ASN A 184 12.21 0.00 12.16
CA ASN A 184 12.26 -1.31 12.79
C ASN A 184 10.87 -1.63 13.40
N GLY A 185 10.49 -2.91 13.48
CA GLY A 185 9.24 -3.36 14.10
C GLY A 185 9.08 -2.89 15.55
N ASN A 186 10.19 -2.70 16.27
CA ASN A 186 10.22 -2.09 17.61
C ASN A 186 9.46 -0.76 17.69
N TYR A 187 9.52 0.08 16.63
CA TYR A 187 8.81 1.35 16.58
C TYR A 187 7.27 1.18 16.68
N LEU A 188 6.74 0.09 16.10
CA LEU A 188 5.31 -0.21 16.19
C LEU A 188 4.92 -0.67 17.61
N SER A 189 5.78 -1.44 18.28
CA SER A 189 5.59 -1.78 19.70
C SER A 189 5.64 -0.55 20.60
N GLU A 190 6.56 0.38 20.33
CA GLU A 190 6.67 1.64 21.08
C GLU A 190 5.40 2.49 20.97
N ILE A 191 4.93 2.78 19.76
CA ILE A 191 3.68 3.54 19.55
C ILE A 191 2.48 2.81 20.18
N THR A 192 2.35 1.49 19.98
CA THR A 192 1.17 0.75 20.49
C THR A 192 1.17 0.60 22.01
N SER A 193 2.34 0.52 22.65
CA SER A 193 2.46 0.52 24.12
C SER A 193 1.90 1.81 24.75
N SER A 194 2.07 2.96 24.09
CA SER A 194 1.49 4.25 24.52
C SER A 194 -0.05 4.26 24.49
N GLY A 195 -0.67 3.34 23.74
CA GLY A 195 -2.13 3.14 23.68
C GLY A 195 -2.68 2.14 24.71
N GLY A 196 -1.87 1.65 25.65
CA GLY A 196 -2.32 0.69 26.68
C GLY A 196 -2.28 -0.79 26.25
N VAL A 197 -1.61 -1.12 25.14
CA VAL A 197 -1.35 -2.51 24.74
C VAL A 197 -0.15 -3.06 25.52
N THR A 198 -0.28 -4.28 26.05
CA THR A 198 0.72 -4.87 26.96
C THR A 198 2.06 -5.15 26.30
N LEU A 199 3.15 -4.81 27.01
CA LEU A 199 4.57 -4.86 26.61
C LEU A 199 5.12 -6.25 26.18
N ASN A 200 4.32 -7.32 26.24
CA ASN A 200 4.81 -8.70 26.04
C ASN A 200 4.81 -9.18 24.59
N ILE A 201 4.49 -8.31 23.60
CA ILE A 201 4.64 -8.65 22.19
C ILE A 201 6.10 -8.41 21.78
N ASN A 202 6.92 -9.43 21.98
CA ASN A 202 8.29 -9.47 21.47
C ASN A 202 8.23 -9.68 19.94
N LEU A 203 8.04 -8.59 19.19
CA LEU A 203 7.96 -8.65 17.73
C LEU A 203 9.29 -9.20 17.16
N PRO A 204 9.26 -10.12 16.19
CA PRO A 204 10.47 -10.58 15.53
C PRO A 204 11.18 -9.39 14.86
N TYR A 205 12.50 -9.50 14.71
CA TYR A 205 13.34 -8.47 14.08
C TYR A 205 12.91 -8.22 12.64
N SER A 206 12.03 -7.24 12.51
CA SER A 206 11.25 -6.90 11.32
C SER A 206 11.54 -5.46 10.96
N PHE A 207 11.43 -5.15 9.68
CA PHE A 207 11.75 -3.81 9.20
C PHE A 207 10.88 -3.44 8.03
N THR A 208 10.72 -2.15 7.81
CA THR A 208 10.08 -1.60 6.61
C THR A 208 10.85 -0.38 6.16
N GLY A 209 11.17 -0.34 4.87
CA GLY A 209 11.58 0.86 4.16
C GLY A 209 10.49 1.33 3.22
N LEU A 210 10.39 2.64 3.02
CA LEU A 210 9.52 3.31 2.08
C LEU A 210 10.34 4.40 1.36
N ASN A 211 10.30 4.45 0.03
CA ASN A 211 10.86 5.53 -0.79
C ASN A 211 9.71 6.20 -1.57
N LEU A 212 9.63 7.52 -1.50
CA LEU A 212 8.59 8.31 -2.15
C LEU A 212 9.18 9.17 -3.28
N ASN A 213 8.63 9.01 -4.47
CA ASN A 213 8.99 9.77 -5.67
C ASN A 213 7.74 10.45 -6.24
N PHE A 214 7.92 11.63 -6.82
CA PHE A 214 6.84 12.46 -7.34
C PHE A 214 7.29 13.13 -8.63
N THR A 215 6.36 13.26 -9.56
CA THR A 215 6.49 14.04 -10.78
C THR A 215 5.18 14.78 -11.01
N LYS A 216 5.17 15.84 -11.84
CA LYS A 216 4.01 16.73 -12.07
C LYS A 216 2.65 16.01 -12.27
N GLY A 217 2.65 14.79 -12.81
CA GLY A 217 1.46 13.95 -13.02
C GLY A 217 1.53 12.54 -12.43
N LYS A 218 2.46 12.21 -11.52
CA LYS A 218 2.53 10.88 -10.88
C LYS A 218 3.18 10.90 -9.50
N ILE A 219 2.58 10.21 -8.53
CA ILE A 219 3.18 9.80 -7.25
C ILE A 219 3.55 8.32 -7.35
N GLU A 220 4.76 7.96 -6.93
CA GLU A 220 5.23 6.58 -6.80
C GLU A 220 5.74 6.37 -5.37
N LEU A 221 5.05 5.52 -4.61
CA LEU A 221 5.52 5.00 -3.33
C LEU A 221 6.06 3.58 -3.56
N LYS A 222 7.35 3.38 -3.32
CA LYS A 222 7.99 2.05 -3.26
C LYS A 222 8.18 1.67 -1.80
N GLY A 223 7.90 0.43 -1.45
CA GLY A 223 8.08 -0.10 -0.11
C GLY A 223 8.78 -1.46 -0.13
N TYR A 224 9.45 -1.78 0.97
CA TYR A 224 10.02 -3.09 1.21
C TYR A 224 9.83 -3.43 2.68
N SER A 225 9.20 -4.57 2.98
CA SER A 225 9.07 -5.06 4.37
C SER A 225 9.62 -6.46 4.48
N GLY A 226 10.25 -6.81 5.59
CA GLY A 226 10.84 -8.13 5.78
C GLY A 226 11.24 -8.46 7.20
N ILE A 227 11.72 -9.70 7.37
CA ILE A 227 12.26 -10.26 8.61
C ILE A 227 13.55 -11.00 8.25
N ILE A 228 14.60 -10.86 9.05
CA ILE A 228 15.86 -11.60 8.87
C ILE A 228 15.76 -12.96 9.56
N SER A 229 14.89 -13.85 9.06
CA SER A 229 14.74 -15.23 9.57
C SER A 229 14.72 -16.27 8.46
N ASP A 230 15.32 -17.43 8.71
CA ASP A 230 15.36 -18.54 7.76
C ASP A 230 13.98 -19.16 7.48
N GLU A 231 13.02 -18.96 8.39
CA GLU A 231 11.62 -19.36 8.20
C GLU A 231 10.91 -18.42 7.22
N GLN A 232 11.12 -17.10 7.33
CA GLN A 232 10.59 -16.14 6.36
C GLN A 232 11.21 -16.35 4.98
N VAL A 233 12.52 -16.58 4.91
CA VAL A 233 13.25 -16.91 3.67
C VAL A 233 12.69 -18.18 3.01
N ARG A 234 12.45 -19.25 3.80
CA ARG A 234 11.81 -20.48 3.30
C ARG A 234 10.39 -20.23 2.84
N PHE A 235 9.57 -19.54 3.63
CA PHE A 235 8.18 -19.19 3.27
C PHE A 235 8.12 -18.42 1.96
N ILE A 236 8.86 -17.31 1.81
CA ILE A 236 8.84 -16.48 0.60
C ILE A 236 9.30 -17.27 -0.64
N ASN A 237 10.29 -18.15 -0.50
CA ASN A 237 10.68 -19.04 -1.60
C ASN A 237 9.58 -20.03 -1.97
N SER A 238 8.88 -20.61 -0.99
CA SER A 238 7.76 -21.51 -1.26
C SER A 238 6.52 -20.80 -1.84
N ILE A 239 6.17 -19.56 -1.45
CA ILE A 239 4.96 -18.91 -2.01
C ILE A 239 5.10 -18.54 -3.49
N LYS A 240 6.33 -18.30 -3.96
CA LYS A 240 6.63 -18.06 -5.38
C LYS A 240 6.32 -19.28 -6.24
N THR A 241 6.33 -20.47 -5.65
CA THR A 241 6.02 -21.72 -6.37
C THR A 241 4.51 -21.91 -6.47
N PHE A 242 3.96 -21.64 -7.65
CA PHE A 242 2.60 -21.98 -8.03
C PHE A 242 2.69 -22.88 -9.27
N ASN A 243 1.89 -23.95 -9.32
CA ASN A 243 1.97 -24.97 -10.37
C ASN A 243 0.87 -24.77 -11.44
N ALA A 244 0.66 -23.50 -11.80
CA ALA A 244 -0.36 -23.13 -12.77
C ALA A 244 0.07 -23.58 -14.17
N LYS A 245 -0.67 -24.54 -14.71
CA LYS A 245 -0.59 -24.89 -16.13
C LYS A 245 -1.47 -23.89 -16.87
N GLU A 246 -0.84 -22.82 -17.36
CA GLU A 246 -1.52 -21.71 -18.02
C GLU A 246 -2.38 -22.19 -19.20
N LYS A 247 -3.61 -21.65 -19.29
CA LYS A 247 -4.54 -21.91 -20.40
C LYS A 247 -5.39 -20.71 -20.80
N LEU A 248 -6.04 -20.04 -19.84
CA LEU A 248 -6.95 -18.92 -20.10
C LEU A 248 -6.38 -17.58 -19.60
N ASN A 249 -6.05 -16.69 -20.54
CA ASN A 249 -5.66 -15.30 -20.27
C ASN A 249 -6.90 -14.43 -19.96
N PHE A 250 -7.62 -14.76 -18.88
CA PHE A 250 -9.00 -14.31 -18.61
C PHE A 250 -9.28 -12.81 -18.86
N ILE A 251 -8.38 -11.92 -18.41
CA ILE A 251 -8.55 -10.46 -18.54
C ILE A 251 -8.59 -9.98 -20.00
N ASP A 252 -7.92 -10.68 -20.91
CA ASP A 252 -7.86 -10.27 -22.33
C ASP A 252 -9.22 -10.38 -23.05
N TYR A 253 -10.13 -11.17 -22.47
CA TYR A 253 -11.48 -11.42 -22.98
C TYR A 253 -12.56 -10.54 -22.34
N GLY A 254 -12.18 -9.60 -21.46
CA GLY A 254 -13.08 -8.61 -20.86
C GLY A 254 -13.86 -7.77 -21.90
N VAL A 255 -14.93 -7.10 -21.47
CA VAL A 255 -15.88 -6.50 -22.43
C VAL A 255 -15.84 -4.96 -22.44
N SER A 256 -15.66 -4.33 -21.28
CA SER A 256 -15.62 -2.87 -21.12
C SER A 256 -14.32 -2.35 -20.49
N THR A 257 -14.24 -1.05 -20.21
CA THR A 257 -13.18 -0.44 -19.39
C THR A 257 -13.54 -0.63 -17.91
N PRO A 258 -12.77 -1.41 -17.12
CA PRO A 258 -13.14 -1.72 -15.75
C PRO A 258 -12.69 -0.63 -14.78
N ALA A 259 -13.53 -0.32 -13.80
CA ALA A 259 -13.16 0.48 -12.64
C ALA A 259 -12.01 -0.15 -11.83
N PHE A 260 -11.93 -1.49 -11.79
CA PHE A 260 -10.92 -2.20 -11.00
C PHE A 260 -10.52 -3.55 -11.60
N ILE A 261 -9.23 -3.89 -11.53
CA ILE A 261 -8.65 -5.19 -11.87
C ILE A 261 -7.74 -5.64 -10.74
N VAL A 262 -7.80 -6.92 -10.36
CA VAL A 262 -6.81 -7.61 -9.53
C VAL A 262 -6.36 -8.91 -10.19
N VAL A 263 -5.05 -9.06 -10.28
CA VAL A 263 -4.33 -10.28 -10.66
C VAL A 263 -3.57 -10.78 -9.45
N LEU A 264 -3.80 -12.03 -9.04
CA LEU A 264 -3.00 -12.72 -8.03
C LEU A 264 -2.39 -13.98 -8.65
N ASN A 265 -1.08 -14.16 -8.49
CA ASN A 265 -0.33 -15.37 -8.84
C ASN A 265 0.57 -15.74 -7.65
N LEU A 266 0.10 -16.56 -6.72
CA LEU A 266 0.86 -17.00 -5.55
C LEU A 266 0.36 -18.35 -5.11
N ASN A 267 1.14 -19.08 -4.31
CA ASN A 267 0.64 -20.28 -3.64
C ASN A 267 -0.45 -19.91 -2.60
N ILE A 268 -1.72 -19.81 -3.04
CA ILE A 268 -2.87 -19.46 -2.21
C ILE A 268 -3.01 -20.41 -0.99
N PRO A 269 -2.90 -21.76 -1.15
CA PRO A 269 -2.82 -22.70 -0.02
C PRO A 269 -1.83 -22.30 1.07
N LEU A 270 -0.60 -21.96 0.69
CA LEU A 270 0.47 -21.64 1.63
C LEU A 270 0.33 -20.23 2.22
N LEU A 271 -0.11 -19.26 1.42
CA LEU A 271 -0.42 -17.91 1.89
C LEU A 271 -1.54 -17.94 2.93
N TYR A 272 -2.59 -18.73 2.71
CA TYR A 272 -3.69 -18.92 3.66
C TYR A 272 -3.19 -19.49 4.99
N ARG A 273 -2.38 -20.56 4.96
CA ARG A 273 -1.77 -21.16 6.17
C ARG A 273 -0.89 -20.18 6.94
N TYR A 274 -0.17 -19.30 6.25
CA TYR A 274 0.63 -18.27 6.91
C TYR A 274 -0.24 -17.20 7.59
N ILE A 275 -1.31 -16.73 6.95
CA ILE A 275 -2.27 -15.79 7.56
C ILE A 275 -3.01 -16.45 8.74
N GLN A 276 -3.28 -17.76 8.66
CA GLN A 276 -3.82 -18.58 9.75
C GLN A 276 -2.85 -18.67 10.93
N TYR A 277 -1.56 -18.92 10.68
CA TYR A 277 -0.52 -18.97 11.70
C TYR A 277 -0.35 -17.63 12.46
N LEU A 278 -0.50 -16.50 11.76
CA LEU A 278 -0.48 -15.17 12.38
C LEU A 278 -1.78 -14.79 13.14
N ASP A 279 -2.80 -15.66 13.12
CA ASP A 279 -4.18 -15.41 13.57
C ASP A 279 -4.76 -14.09 13.02
N LYS A 280 -4.57 -13.87 11.70
CA LYS A 280 -5.07 -12.67 10.98
C LYS A 280 -6.22 -12.97 10.01
N LEU A 281 -6.68 -14.22 9.93
CA LEU A 281 -7.84 -14.59 9.10
C LEU A 281 -9.13 -13.86 9.50
N ASP A 282 -9.31 -13.56 10.79
CA ASP A 282 -10.46 -12.80 11.30
C ASP A 282 -10.48 -11.35 10.80
N ILE A 283 -9.32 -10.71 10.67
CA ILE A 283 -9.21 -9.33 10.14
C ILE A 283 -9.67 -9.26 8.69
N LEU A 284 -9.46 -10.35 7.93
CA LEU A 284 -9.91 -10.48 6.54
C LEU A 284 -11.35 -11.02 6.42
N GLY A 285 -12.03 -11.29 7.53
CA GLY A 285 -13.36 -11.91 7.57
C GLY A 285 -13.43 -13.37 7.09
N LEU A 286 -12.30 -13.96 6.68
CA LEU A 286 -12.24 -15.27 6.03
C LEU A 286 -12.65 -16.41 6.96
N LYS A 287 -12.24 -16.36 8.24
CA LYS A 287 -12.57 -17.39 9.26
C LYS A 287 -14.08 -17.42 9.55
N SER A 288 -14.70 -16.25 9.68
CA SER A 288 -16.16 -16.12 9.85
C SER A 288 -16.90 -16.61 8.61
N PHE A 289 -16.44 -16.24 7.40
CA PHE A 289 -17.03 -16.69 6.15
C PHE A 289 -16.92 -18.21 5.95
N THR A 290 -15.74 -18.82 6.17
CA THR A 290 -15.56 -20.28 6.06
C THR A 290 -16.41 -21.02 7.09
N ALA A 291 -16.49 -20.52 8.32
CA ALA A 291 -17.37 -21.05 9.37
C ALA A 291 -18.86 -20.91 9.01
N GLU A 292 -19.28 -19.80 8.40
CA GLU A 292 -20.67 -19.59 7.94
C GLU A 292 -21.03 -20.59 6.83
N ILE A 293 -20.21 -20.72 5.79
CA ILE A 293 -20.42 -21.69 4.69
C ILE A 293 -20.48 -23.12 5.23
N LYS A 294 -19.56 -23.48 6.14
CA LYS A 294 -19.53 -24.79 6.79
C LYS A 294 -20.73 -25.03 7.72
N THR A 295 -21.27 -23.99 8.33
CA THR A 295 -22.46 -24.09 9.20
C THR A 295 -23.75 -24.17 8.40
N LYS A 296 -23.96 -23.25 7.44
CA LYS A 296 -25.17 -23.11 6.61
C LYS A 296 -25.31 -24.24 5.59
N TYR A 297 -24.23 -24.56 4.86
CA TYR A 297 -24.28 -25.49 3.72
C TYR A 297 -23.59 -26.84 3.98
N LYS A 298 -22.89 -27.01 5.11
CA LYS A 298 -22.11 -28.22 5.46
C LYS A 298 -20.96 -28.54 4.48
N LEU A 299 -20.37 -27.50 3.90
CA LEU A 299 -19.26 -27.61 2.95
C LEU A 299 -17.95 -27.13 3.57
N ASP A 300 -16.82 -27.72 3.17
CA ASP A 300 -15.50 -27.29 3.64
C ASP A 300 -14.83 -26.39 2.59
N PHE A 301 -15.16 -25.09 2.64
CA PHE A 301 -14.62 -24.10 1.70
C PHE A 301 -13.08 -24.00 1.75
N GLU A 302 -12.47 -24.23 2.91
CA GLU A 302 -11.01 -24.25 3.02
C GLU A 302 -10.45 -25.42 2.21
N LYS A 303 -10.92 -26.64 2.48
CA LYS A 303 -10.44 -27.86 1.83
C LYS A 303 -10.74 -27.90 0.33
N ASP A 304 -11.99 -27.65 -0.04
CA ASP A 304 -12.49 -27.96 -1.39
C ASP A 304 -12.32 -26.78 -2.36
N PHE A 305 -12.07 -25.57 -1.85
CA PHE A 305 -11.84 -24.37 -2.65
C PHE A 305 -10.43 -23.78 -2.42
N ILE A 306 -10.12 -23.27 -1.22
CA ILE A 306 -8.86 -22.55 -0.95
C ILE A 306 -7.63 -23.45 -1.15
N PHE A 307 -7.67 -24.68 -0.62
CA PHE A 307 -6.60 -25.68 -0.77
C PHE A 307 -6.60 -26.38 -2.14
N ASN A 308 -7.60 -26.13 -2.98
CA ASN A 308 -7.70 -26.61 -4.36
C ASN A 308 -7.28 -25.55 -5.40
N GLY A 309 -6.79 -24.38 -4.98
CA GLY A 309 -6.30 -23.34 -5.90
C GLY A 309 -4.95 -23.68 -6.53
N ASP A 310 -4.81 -23.47 -7.84
CA ASP A 310 -3.52 -23.59 -8.55
C ASP A 310 -2.57 -22.40 -8.29
N GLY A 311 -3.12 -21.33 -7.73
CA GLY A 311 -2.43 -20.09 -7.38
C GLY A 311 -2.87 -18.84 -8.15
N ARG A 312 -3.72 -18.98 -9.17
CA ARG A 312 -4.24 -17.88 -9.98
C ARG A 312 -5.61 -17.40 -9.46
N ILE A 313 -5.73 -16.10 -9.22
CA ILE A 313 -7.02 -15.40 -9.12
C ILE A 313 -7.00 -14.22 -10.10
N ARG A 314 -8.12 -13.99 -10.77
CA ARG A 314 -8.39 -12.80 -11.58
C ARG A 314 -9.75 -12.25 -11.13
N ILE A 315 -9.80 -10.96 -10.78
CA ILE A 315 -11.05 -10.26 -10.45
C ILE A 315 -11.08 -8.96 -11.25
N VAL A 316 -12.19 -8.71 -11.91
CA VAL A 316 -12.47 -7.48 -12.65
C VAL A 316 -13.81 -6.95 -12.17
N ALA A 317 -13.86 -5.69 -11.76
CA ALA A 317 -15.11 -4.97 -11.54
C ALA A 317 -15.28 -3.94 -12.66
N GLU A 318 -16.34 -4.10 -13.45
CA GLU A 318 -16.74 -3.07 -14.42
C GLU A 318 -17.44 -1.93 -13.69
N SER A 319 -18.33 -2.24 -12.74
CA SER A 319 -19.00 -1.22 -11.92
C SER A 319 -19.34 -1.66 -10.48
N ILE A 320 -19.34 -0.70 -9.55
CA ILE A 320 -19.58 -0.87 -8.10
C ILE A 320 -20.46 0.27 -7.54
N ASP A 321 -21.79 0.21 -7.74
CA ASP A 321 -22.75 1.12 -7.09
C ASP A 321 -23.26 0.52 -5.77
N THR A 322 -22.53 0.84 -4.69
CA THR A 322 -22.87 0.44 -3.32
C THR A 322 -24.19 1.03 -2.82
N SER A 323 -24.64 2.16 -3.38
CA SER A 323 -25.91 2.80 -2.98
C SER A 323 -27.14 2.03 -3.48
N LYS A 324 -27.00 1.31 -4.62
CA LYS A 324 -28.04 0.46 -5.19
C LYS A 324 -27.81 -1.04 -4.96
N ASN A 325 -26.74 -1.43 -4.28
CA ASN A 325 -26.23 -2.81 -4.23
C ASN A 325 -26.01 -3.43 -5.63
N TYR A 326 -25.62 -2.60 -6.61
CA TYR A 326 -25.38 -3.05 -7.97
C TYR A 326 -23.88 -3.20 -8.20
N TYR A 327 -23.48 -4.42 -8.57
CA TYR A 327 -22.09 -4.80 -8.75
C TYR A 327 -21.99 -5.58 -10.06
N VAL A 328 -21.13 -5.14 -10.98
CA VAL A 328 -20.73 -5.91 -12.17
C VAL A 328 -19.30 -6.37 -11.95
N VAL A 329 -19.16 -7.57 -11.39
CA VAL A 329 -17.88 -8.18 -11.01
C VAL A 329 -17.81 -9.55 -11.65
N TYR A 330 -16.72 -9.83 -12.35
CA TYR A 330 -16.43 -11.11 -12.98
C TYR A 330 -14.97 -11.49 -12.77
N GLY A 331 -14.66 -12.76 -12.96
CA GLY A 331 -13.33 -13.25 -12.63
C GLY A 331 -13.15 -14.73 -12.91
N CYS A 332 -11.93 -15.18 -12.64
CA CYS A 332 -11.63 -16.60 -12.57
C CYS A 332 -10.80 -16.96 -11.34
N TYR A 333 -10.94 -18.21 -10.92
CA TYR A 333 -10.12 -18.86 -9.90
C TYR A 333 -9.55 -20.15 -10.50
N GLY A 334 -8.22 -20.24 -10.56
CA GLY A 334 -7.53 -21.39 -11.14
C GLY A 334 -7.55 -22.59 -10.20
N LEU A 335 -7.91 -23.75 -10.74
CA LEU A 335 -8.16 -24.99 -10.00
C LEU A 335 -7.03 -25.99 -10.23
N TYR A 336 -6.58 -26.62 -9.14
CA TYR A 336 -5.63 -27.72 -9.19
C TYR A 336 -6.30 -29.04 -9.59
N ASP A 337 -7.46 -29.35 -8.98
CA ASP A 337 -8.30 -30.50 -9.31
C ASP A 337 -9.74 -30.07 -9.67
N VAL A 338 -10.09 -30.26 -10.94
CA VAL A 338 -11.42 -29.96 -11.50
C VAL A 338 -12.51 -30.89 -10.98
N GLY A 339 -12.19 -32.14 -10.64
CA GLY A 339 -13.11 -33.09 -10.04
C GLY A 339 -13.52 -32.68 -8.64
N VAL A 340 -12.55 -32.24 -7.82
CA VAL A 340 -12.82 -31.66 -6.48
C VAL A 340 -13.73 -30.43 -6.61
N ALA A 341 -13.43 -29.53 -7.54
CA ALA A 341 -14.22 -28.31 -7.76
C ALA A 341 -15.65 -28.59 -8.25
N LYS A 342 -15.84 -29.56 -9.15
CA LYS A 342 -17.17 -30.00 -9.60
C LYS A 342 -17.98 -30.58 -8.44
N ASN A 343 -17.38 -31.48 -7.65
CA ASN A 343 -18.01 -32.04 -6.46
C ASN A 343 -18.41 -30.94 -5.45
N PHE A 344 -17.57 -29.91 -5.25
CA PHE A 344 -17.90 -28.76 -4.42
C PHE A 344 -19.12 -27.98 -4.96
N ILE A 345 -19.15 -27.68 -6.26
CA ILE A 345 -20.28 -26.98 -6.90
C ILE A 345 -21.57 -27.79 -6.80
N ASP A 346 -21.53 -29.10 -7.06
CA ASP A 346 -22.73 -29.96 -6.97
C ASP A 346 -23.25 -30.03 -5.53
N ASN A 347 -22.35 -30.18 -4.54
CA ASN A 347 -22.72 -30.15 -3.13
C ASN A 347 -23.27 -28.78 -2.70
N LEU A 348 -22.69 -27.68 -3.19
CA LEU A 348 -23.18 -26.32 -2.96
C LEU A 348 -24.58 -26.10 -3.53
N ASN A 349 -24.81 -26.51 -4.77
CA ASN A 349 -26.11 -26.43 -5.42
C ASN A 349 -27.17 -27.25 -4.66
N GLN A 350 -26.84 -28.48 -4.26
CA GLN A 350 -27.73 -29.30 -3.44
C GLN A 350 -28.02 -28.67 -2.07
N ALA A 351 -27.03 -28.04 -1.43
CA ALA A 351 -27.21 -27.40 -0.13
C ALA A 351 -28.10 -26.15 -0.22
N ILE A 352 -27.92 -25.33 -1.25
CA ILE A 352 -28.77 -24.15 -1.54
C ILE A 352 -30.22 -24.59 -1.83
N ILE A 353 -30.43 -25.63 -2.64
CA ILE A 353 -31.77 -26.16 -2.91
C ILE A 353 -32.41 -26.70 -1.61
N LYS A 354 -31.65 -27.38 -0.75
CA LYS A 354 -32.11 -27.85 0.57
C LYS A 354 -32.44 -26.72 1.55
N SER A 355 -31.83 -25.52 1.42
CA SER A 355 -32.20 -24.34 2.21
C SER A 355 -33.42 -23.58 1.68
N GLY A 356 -34.10 -24.11 0.64
CA GLY A 356 -35.28 -23.48 0.02
C GLY A 356 -34.95 -22.36 -0.95
N GLU A 357 -33.67 -22.16 -1.26
CA GLU A 357 -33.17 -21.15 -2.20
C GLU A 357 -33.07 -21.75 -3.62
N LYS A 358 -33.09 -20.90 -4.65
CA LYS A 358 -33.14 -21.36 -6.06
C LYS A 358 -31.78 -21.27 -6.74
N VAL A 359 -31.38 -22.39 -7.33
CA VAL A 359 -30.30 -22.49 -8.32
C VAL A 359 -30.93 -22.78 -9.69
N TYR A 360 -30.44 -22.10 -10.73
CA TYR A 360 -30.82 -22.38 -12.11
C TYR A 360 -29.59 -22.87 -12.89
N SER A 361 -29.67 -24.05 -13.51
CA SER A 361 -28.65 -24.52 -14.45
C SER A 361 -28.94 -24.03 -15.87
N PHE A 362 -27.89 -23.82 -16.65
CA PHE A 362 -27.92 -23.54 -18.09
C PHE A 362 -26.59 -23.99 -18.72
N GLU A 363 -26.50 -24.00 -20.05
CA GLU A 363 -25.27 -24.36 -20.76
C GLU A 363 -24.72 -23.19 -21.56
N MET A 364 -23.40 -23.10 -21.65
CA MET A 364 -22.67 -22.21 -22.56
C MET A 364 -21.60 -23.03 -23.28
N PHE A 365 -21.69 -23.14 -24.60
CA PHE A 365 -20.74 -23.88 -25.44
C PHE A 365 -20.43 -25.31 -24.92
N THR A 366 -21.48 -26.05 -24.54
CA THR A 366 -21.46 -27.40 -23.90
C THR A 366 -20.90 -27.49 -22.48
N TYR A 367 -20.53 -26.38 -21.84
CA TYR A 367 -20.16 -26.35 -20.43
C TYR A 367 -21.36 -26.02 -19.54
N PRO A 368 -21.55 -26.74 -18.41
CA PRO A 368 -22.61 -26.42 -17.46
C PRO A 368 -22.26 -25.18 -16.63
N PHE A 369 -23.24 -24.30 -16.50
CA PHE A 369 -23.20 -23.10 -15.68
C PHE A 369 -24.42 -23.02 -14.78
N TYR A 370 -24.28 -22.30 -13.68
CA TYR A 370 -25.27 -22.17 -12.63
C TYR A 370 -25.49 -20.70 -12.30
N ARG A 371 -26.73 -20.34 -11.97
CA ARG A 371 -27.09 -19.05 -11.36
C ARG A 371 -27.61 -19.30 -9.96
N TYR A 372 -26.90 -18.78 -8.97
CA TYR A 372 -27.42 -18.56 -7.63
C TYR A 372 -27.97 -17.13 -7.54
N SER A 373 -29.16 -16.95 -6.97
CA SER A 373 -29.76 -15.61 -6.82
C SER A 373 -30.30 -15.40 -5.42
N THR A 374 -29.86 -14.32 -4.80
CA THR A 374 -30.44 -13.74 -3.58
C THR A 374 -31.39 -12.60 -3.95
N LYS A 375 -31.94 -11.91 -2.95
CA LYS A 375 -32.76 -10.69 -3.13
C LYS A 375 -31.99 -9.54 -3.79
N ASN A 376 -30.68 -9.43 -3.54
CA ASN A 376 -29.87 -8.26 -3.88
C ASN A 376 -28.77 -8.55 -4.90
N LEU A 377 -28.50 -9.83 -5.21
CA LEU A 377 -27.37 -10.24 -6.05
C LEU A 377 -27.70 -11.54 -6.80
N SER A 378 -27.33 -11.61 -8.07
CA SER A 378 -27.17 -12.87 -8.81
C SER A 378 -25.68 -13.16 -8.98
N ILE A 379 -25.31 -14.43 -8.90
CA ILE A 379 -23.95 -14.92 -9.21
C ILE A 379 -24.11 -16.06 -10.22
N TYR A 380 -23.53 -15.87 -11.39
CA TYR A 380 -23.43 -16.83 -12.48
C TYR A 380 -22.03 -17.43 -12.44
N TYR A 381 -21.91 -18.76 -12.48
CA TYR A 381 -20.61 -19.43 -12.36
C TYR A 381 -20.59 -20.82 -12.98
N GLY A 382 -19.41 -21.27 -13.40
CA GLY A 382 -19.20 -22.56 -14.05
C GLY A 382 -17.72 -22.79 -14.33
N ILE A 383 -17.33 -24.04 -14.53
CA ILE A 383 -15.91 -24.40 -14.75
C ILE A 383 -15.68 -24.59 -16.25
N ILE A 384 -14.73 -23.85 -16.81
CA ILE A 384 -14.19 -24.07 -18.15
C ILE A 384 -12.75 -24.56 -17.99
N GLU A 385 -12.45 -25.71 -18.60
CA GLU A 385 -11.17 -26.41 -18.42
C GLU A 385 -10.75 -26.54 -16.94
N ASN A 386 -9.76 -25.76 -16.51
CA ASN A 386 -9.19 -25.74 -15.15
C ASN A 386 -9.52 -24.46 -14.37
N ASP A 387 -10.41 -23.61 -14.87
CA ASP A 387 -10.72 -22.31 -14.26
C ASP A 387 -12.21 -22.26 -13.87
N LEU A 388 -12.50 -21.99 -12.59
CA LEU A 388 -13.84 -21.57 -12.19
C LEU A 388 -14.01 -20.13 -12.66
N ILE A 389 -14.93 -19.91 -13.60
CA ILE A 389 -15.32 -18.58 -14.07
C ILE A 389 -16.59 -18.16 -13.35
N PHE A 390 -16.67 -16.89 -12.96
CA PHE A 390 -17.84 -16.30 -12.34
C PHE A 390 -18.12 -14.88 -12.86
N SER A 391 -19.37 -14.44 -12.71
CA SER A 391 -19.83 -13.08 -12.96
C SER A 391 -21.08 -12.80 -12.14
N THR A 392 -21.30 -11.55 -11.73
CA THR A 392 -22.59 -11.10 -11.16
C THR A 392 -23.62 -10.75 -12.25
N ASP A 393 -23.15 -10.56 -13.49
CA ASP A 393 -23.97 -10.24 -14.66
C ASP A 393 -23.93 -11.36 -15.72
N LYS A 394 -25.08 -11.71 -16.29
CA LYS A 394 -25.20 -12.83 -17.24
C LYS A 394 -24.62 -12.49 -18.61
N ASP A 395 -24.82 -11.26 -19.07
CA ASP A 395 -24.45 -10.85 -20.42
C ASP A 395 -22.94 -10.62 -20.49
N VAL A 396 -22.35 -10.06 -19.42
CA VAL A 396 -20.89 -10.05 -19.21
C VAL A 396 -20.31 -11.47 -19.25
N LEU A 397 -20.88 -12.42 -18.51
CA LEU A 397 -20.42 -13.81 -18.54
C LEU A 397 -20.52 -14.41 -19.95
N THR A 398 -21.67 -14.25 -20.61
CA THR A 398 -21.93 -14.78 -21.95
C THR A 398 -20.90 -14.24 -22.95
N ASN A 399 -20.60 -12.94 -22.88
CA ASN A 399 -19.64 -12.29 -23.74
C ASN A 399 -18.21 -12.76 -23.47
N VAL A 400 -17.75 -12.78 -22.21
CA VAL A 400 -16.41 -13.25 -21.85
C VAL A 400 -16.20 -14.71 -22.28
N VAL A 401 -17.16 -15.59 -22.01
CA VAL A 401 -17.11 -17.01 -22.43
C VAL A 401 -17.12 -17.14 -23.95
N SER A 402 -17.94 -16.37 -24.66
CA SER A 402 -17.95 -16.34 -26.13
C SER A 402 -16.61 -15.90 -26.71
N ARG A 403 -15.99 -14.84 -26.17
CA ARG A 403 -14.69 -14.34 -26.62
C ARG A 403 -13.55 -15.32 -26.33
N LEU A 404 -13.59 -16.01 -25.16
CA LEU A 404 -12.68 -17.11 -24.82
C LEU A 404 -12.71 -18.22 -25.88
N PHE A 405 -13.88 -18.74 -26.23
CA PHE A 405 -14.00 -19.82 -27.23
C PHE A 405 -13.62 -19.41 -28.64
N LYS A 406 -13.98 -18.19 -29.05
CA LYS A 406 -13.61 -17.66 -30.37
C LYS A 406 -12.15 -17.17 -30.46
N LYS A 407 -11.46 -17.06 -29.33
CA LYS A 407 -10.13 -16.44 -29.20
C LYS A 407 -10.10 -14.96 -29.63
N GLU A 408 -11.21 -14.25 -29.43
CA GLU A 408 -11.35 -12.81 -29.66
C GLU A 408 -10.72 -12.02 -28.49
N GLY A 409 -9.39 -11.92 -28.46
CA GLY A 409 -8.63 -11.20 -27.42
C GLY A 409 -8.46 -9.69 -27.65
N GLY A 410 -7.38 -9.11 -27.13
CA GLY A 410 -6.91 -7.74 -27.43
C GLY A 410 -7.36 -6.63 -26.47
N GLN A 411 -7.88 -6.95 -25.28
CA GLN A 411 -8.15 -5.94 -24.25
C GLN A 411 -6.96 -5.76 -23.30
N LEU A 412 -6.18 -6.82 -23.06
CA LEU A 412 -5.09 -6.81 -22.09
C LEU A 412 -4.00 -5.80 -22.46
N GLU A 413 -3.75 -5.60 -23.75
CA GLU A 413 -2.78 -4.65 -24.30
C GLU A 413 -3.08 -3.18 -23.98
N LYS A 414 -4.32 -2.86 -23.55
CA LYS A 414 -4.70 -1.50 -23.14
C LYS A 414 -4.25 -1.15 -21.72
N TYR A 415 -3.88 -2.15 -20.93
CA TYR A 415 -3.46 -1.97 -19.54
C TYR A 415 -1.94 -1.84 -19.42
N PRO A 416 -1.43 -1.32 -18.29
CA PRO A 416 0.01 -1.21 -18.06
C PRO A 416 0.75 -2.54 -18.18
N SER A 417 1.99 -2.50 -18.66
CA SER A 417 2.80 -3.69 -18.93
C SER A 417 2.97 -4.64 -17.74
N TYR A 418 2.90 -4.15 -16.49
CA TYR A 418 2.95 -5.03 -15.31
C TYR A 418 1.70 -5.93 -15.20
N LEU A 419 0.51 -5.47 -15.60
CA LEU A 419 -0.68 -6.32 -15.66
C LEU A 419 -0.58 -7.34 -16.80
N ILE A 420 -0.04 -6.93 -17.95
CA ILE A 420 0.19 -7.84 -19.09
C ILE A 420 1.13 -8.97 -18.65
N ILE A 421 2.28 -8.63 -18.06
CA ILE A 421 3.29 -9.60 -17.57
C ILE A 421 2.72 -10.45 -16.42
N ALA A 422 1.96 -9.86 -15.50
CA ALA A 422 1.33 -10.62 -14.42
C ALA A 422 0.25 -11.57 -14.94
N ASN A 423 -0.52 -11.19 -15.96
CA ASN A 423 -1.57 -12.05 -16.48
C ASN A 423 -1.04 -13.17 -17.38
N THR A 424 -0.05 -12.88 -18.25
CA THR A 424 0.41 -13.74 -19.37
C THR A 424 1.76 -14.42 -19.13
N ASN A 425 2.55 -13.96 -18.15
CA ASN A 425 3.79 -14.66 -17.71
C ASN A 425 3.65 -15.17 -16.28
N LEU A 426 2.44 -15.09 -15.71
CA LEU A 426 2.08 -15.44 -14.33
C LEU A 426 3.03 -14.92 -13.25
N ASN A 427 3.67 -13.77 -13.47
CA ASN A 427 4.68 -13.23 -12.54
C ASN A 427 4.15 -13.23 -11.09
N PRO A 428 4.85 -13.85 -10.10
CA PRO A 428 4.28 -14.05 -8.79
C PRO A 428 4.08 -12.75 -8.00
N GLY A 429 2.92 -12.61 -7.37
CA GLY A 429 2.52 -11.43 -6.61
C GLY A 429 1.03 -11.10 -6.72
N VAL A 430 0.69 -9.89 -6.29
CA VAL A 430 -0.62 -9.23 -6.43
C VAL A 430 -0.44 -7.95 -7.24
N PHE A 431 -1.23 -7.77 -8.28
CA PHE A 431 -1.16 -6.64 -9.21
C PHE A 431 -2.57 -6.08 -9.37
N GLY A 432 -2.76 -4.84 -8.94
CA GLY A 432 -4.02 -4.12 -8.98
C GLY A 432 -3.95 -2.91 -9.91
N TYR A 433 -5.04 -2.65 -10.63
CA TYR A 433 -5.28 -1.46 -11.42
C TYR A 433 -6.63 -0.88 -11.04
N ILE A 434 -6.70 0.44 -10.87
CA ILE A 434 -7.92 1.21 -10.62
C ILE A 434 -8.00 2.29 -11.69
N ASP A 435 -9.09 2.34 -12.45
CA ASP A 435 -9.51 3.56 -13.13
C ASP A 435 -10.24 4.41 -12.07
N VAL A 436 -9.58 5.50 -11.67
CA VAL A 436 -10.02 6.28 -10.51
C VAL A 436 -11.27 7.11 -10.86
N GLN A 437 -11.43 7.54 -12.12
CA GLN A 437 -12.64 8.24 -12.55
C GLN A 437 -13.85 7.31 -12.55
N SER A 438 -13.71 6.12 -13.14
CA SER A 438 -14.78 5.12 -13.18
C SER A 438 -15.16 4.68 -11.76
N PHE A 439 -14.18 4.37 -10.90
CA PHE A 439 -14.44 3.99 -9.51
C PHE A 439 -15.18 5.06 -8.71
N LEU A 440 -14.80 6.35 -8.85
CA LEU A 440 -15.40 7.44 -8.07
C LEU A 440 -16.76 7.89 -8.57
N ALA A 441 -17.08 7.67 -9.86
CA ALA A 441 -18.43 7.91 -10.38
C ALA A 441 -19.49 7.02 -9.70
N GLU A 442 -19.06 5.85 -9.21
CA GLU A 442 -19.90 4.76 -8.72
C GLU A 442 -19.90 4.66 -7.19
N VAL A 443 -18.75 4.89 -6.54
CA VAL A 443 -18.63 4.97 -5.08
C VAL A 443 -19.19 6.32 -4.56
N LYS A 444 -20.51 6.46 -4.62
CA LYS A 444 -21.27 7.55 -3.98
C LYS A 444 -21.41 7.32 -2.47
N GLY A 445 -20.27 7.15 -1.80
CA GLY A 445 -20.15 7.13 -0.34
C GLY A 445 -19.80 8.50 0.24
N ASN A 446 -19.83 8.62 1.57
CA ASN A 446 -19.43 9.81 2.32
C ASN A 446 -17.88 10.01 2.32
N PHE A 447 -17.24 9.99 1.16
CA PHE A 447 -15.82 10.33 1.04
C PHE A 447 -15.66 11.85 1.28
N GLN A 448 -15.15 12.21 2.47
CA GLN A 448 -14.92 13.59 2.90
C GLN A 448 -13.65 14.22 2.28
N LEU A 449 -13.38 13.94 1.01
CA LEU A 449 -12.32 14.60 0.25
C LEU A 449 -12.96 15.54 -0.77
N GLU A 450 -12.42 16.75 -0.86
CA GLU A 450 -12.91 17.77 -1.80
C GLU A 450 -12.86 17.24 -3.24
N LYS A 451 -13.89 17.56 -4.02
CA LYS A 451 -14.03 17.05 -5.40
C LYS A 451 -12.80 17.38 -6.26
N GLY A 452 -12.14 18.51 -6.01
CA GLY A 452 -10.93 18.94 -6.72
C GLY A 452 -9.78 17.91 -6.67
N PHE A 453 -9.59 17.20 -5.54
CA PHE A 453 -8.56 16.16 -5.44
C PHE A 453 -8.78 15.02 -6.45
N PHE A 454 -10.05 14.71 -6.70
CA PHE A 454 -10.49 13.59 -7.52
C PHE A 454 -10.68 13.92 -9.00
N VAL A 455 -10.98 15.16 -9.36
CA VAL A 455 -11.24 15.57 -10.76
C VAL A 455 -10.07 15.27 -11.69
N ASP A 456 -8.83 15.40 -11.21
CA ASP A 456 -7.63 15.17 -12.02
C ASP A 456 -7.07 13.74 -11.92
N LEU A 457 -7.55 12.90 -10.99
CA LEU A 457 -6.99 11.57 -10.73
C LEU A 457 -7.38 10.58 -11.84
N LYS A 458 -6.40 10.12 -12.63
CA LYS A 458 -6.64 9.23 -13.77
C LYS A 458 -6.73 7.76 -13.34
N GLU A 459 -5.64 7.24 -12.79
CA GLU A 459 -5.46 5.80 -12.58
C GLU A 459 -4.52 5.52 -11.40
N GLY A 460 -4.71 4.38 -10.74
CA GLY A 460 -3.92 3.93 -9.60
C GLY A 460 -3.47 2.49 -9.76
N TYR A 461 -2.18 2.21 -9.54
CA TYR A 461 -1.55 0.91 -9.72
C TYR A 461 -1.01 0.39 -8.39
N LEU A 462 -1.30 -0.85 -8.05
CA LEU A 462 -0.72 -1.55 -6.91
C LEU A 462 0.06 -2.76 -7.40
N ILE A 463 1.30 -2.93 -6.94
CA ILE A 463 2.13 -4.10 -7.20
C ILE A 463 2.70 -4.56 -5.87
N VAL A 464 2.46 -5.81 -5.50
CA VAL A 464 3.02 -6.44 -4.31
C VAL A 464 3.63 -7.77 -4.72
N THR A 465 4.96 -7.89 -4.65
CA THR A 465 5.67 -9.10 -5.07
C THR A 465 6.55 -9.65 -3.96
N PRO A 466 6.67 -10.98 -3.81
CA PRO A 466 7.72 -11.57 -2.99
C PRO A 466 9.08 -11.10 -3.49
N ASP A 467 10.02 -10.89 -2.57
CA ASP A 467 11.40 -10.57 -2.91
C ASP A 467 12.00 -11.65 -3.82
N SER A 468 12.49 -11.28 -5.01
CA SER A 468 13.03 -12.20 -6.02
C SER A 468 14.52 -12.53 -5.87
N GLU A 469 15.26 -11.91 -4.94
CA GLU A 469 16.69 -12.21 -4.73
C GLU A 469 16.92 -13.63 -4.17
N GLY A 470 18.16 -14.13 -4.29
CA GLY A 470 18.55 -15.48 -3.87
C GLY A 470 18.41 -15.76 -2.36
N LYS A 471 18.39 -14.72 -1.53
CA LYS A 471 17.96 -14.79 -0.12
C LYS A 471 16.86 -13.74 0.13
N PRO A 472 15.58 -14.09 -0.04
CA PRO A 472 14.48 -13.14 0.02
C PRO A 472 13.98 -12.91 1.45
N TYR A 473 14.09 -11.68 1.96
CA TYR A 473 13.72 -11.37 3.35
C TYR A 473 12.24 -10.98 3.53
N GLY A 474 11.49 -10.76 2.45
CA GLY A 474 10.10 -10.38 2.53
C GLY A 474 9.48 -9.96 1.20
N TRP A 475 8.92 -8.76 1.16
CA TRP A 475 8.00 -8.29 0.12
C TRP A 475 8.37 -6.91 -0.40
N ASN A 476 8.27 -6.74 -1.71
CA ASN A 476 8.29 -5.43 -2.37
C ASN A 476 6.85 -4.94 -2.54
N TYR A 477 6.66 -3.64 -2.38
CA TYR A 477 5.41 -2.93 -2.62
C TYR A 477 5.70 -1.78 -3.57
N LYS A 478 4.78 -1.50 -4.49
CA LYS A 478 4.80 -0.31 -5.31
C LYS A 478 3.36 0.15 -5.53
N LEU A 479 3.07 1.37 -5.10
CA LEU A 479 1.83 2.09 -5.37
C LEU A 479 2.17 3.26 -6.31
N GLU A 480 1.52 3.33 -7.45
CA GLU A 480 1.56 4.52 -8.31
C GLU A 480 0.18 5.14 -8.44
N ILE A 481 0.12 6.46 -8.45
CA ILE A 481 -1.10 7.23 -8.65
C ILE A 481 -0.78 8.26 -9.72
N PHE A 482 -1.64 8.39 -10.73
CA PHE A 482 -1.43 9.26 -11.89
C PHE A 482 -2.54 10.31 -11.98
N TRP A 483 -2.16 11.49 -12.44
CA TRP A 483 -3.07 12.58 -12.74
C TRP A 483 -3.07 12.88 -14.24
N ASN A 484 -4.18 13.46 -14.72
CA ASN A 484 -4.21 14.14 -16.01
C ASN A 484 -3.16 15.28 -16.04
N LYS A 485 -2.61 15.56 -17.23
CA LYS A 485 -1.41 16.40 -17.43
C LYS A 485 -1.69 17.90 -17.49
#